data_AF-A0A931KH86-F1
#
_entry.id   AF-A0A931KH86-F1
#
_cell.length_a   1.000
_cell.length_b   1.000
_cell.length_c   1.000
_cell.angle_alpha   90.00
_cell.angle_beta   90.00
_cell.angle_gamma   90.00
#
_symmetry.space_group_name_H-M   'P 1'
#
loop_
_entity.id
_entity.type
_entity.pdbx_description
1 polymer ?
#
loop_
_entity_poly.entity_id
_entity_poly.type
_entity_poly.pdbx_seq_one_letter_code
_entity_poly.pdbx_strand_id
1 'polypeptide(L)'
;MTSTAFEIAPKINAHPRRPSALKHGLSARRYVSPDQAERVILIREELIAVHEPESPEEMQLVERLSIELARLYDAEAAWDQRLRMQKVYAEELFDRSRQERFQADLEFWRSSPSIMLDCFGKTARSSTFLRDLWETALSCLDHGIAFSYDQAKDLILALGSDWRVDWIVPDHGRLVMCQFLASASDPETALATWVADSRGDKASLAALASDASREETVASLARGRARWFLADAPAVSDARTKLISLARERLEYWGRESDRLQKIDLDERARATEHGMSSGDSSQTRESNRILGYVLKIQGRADKLERRLLALRKMKPLRQLRSPFDRIENKFACGSRTHMTAGLPDDTVPVETCEAGAWPLSQPPAFADSSPIVETPCEPKTKLTQKADLEQDMAESQNESAELDGSDDALVTTDRPDRRPDPQRLAKAWRSKRKSGCRTAGRR
;
A
#
# COMPACT_ATOMS: atom_id res chain seq x y z
N MET A 1 -69.99 -16.80 19.30
CA MET A 1 -68.96 -15.74 19.45
C MET A 1 -67.69 -16.38 19.98
N THR A 2 -66.78 -16.77 19.09
CA THR A 2 -65.37 -17.05 19.41
C THR A 2 -64.59 -16.68 18.15
N SER A 3 -63.78 -15.64 18.29
CA SER A 3 -63.05 -14.96 17.22
C SER A 3 -61.72 -15.69 16.96
N THR A 4 -61.48 -16.00 15.69
CA THR A 4 -60.25 -16.56 15.16
C THR A 4 -59.25 -15.46 14.80
N ALA A 5 -57.98 -15.77 15.10
CA ALA A 5 -56.72 -15.06 14.94
C ALA A 5 -56.44 -14.31 13.62
N PHE A 6 -55.49 -13.38 13.68
CA PHE A 6 -54.50 -13.17 12.60
C PHE A 6 -53.13 -12.79 13.20
N GLU A 7 -52.28 -13.81 13.33
CA GLU A 7 -50.85 -13.69 13.61
C GLU A 7 -50.11 -13.82 12.26
N ILE A 8 -49.44 -12.75 11.81
CA ILE A 8 -48.62 -12.78 10.58
C ILE A 8 -47.16 -12.77 11.01
N ALA A 9 -46.58 -13.97 11.19
CA ALA A 9 -45.14 -14.17 11.24
C ALA A 9 -44.62 -14.47 9.81
N PRO A 10 -43.61 -13.76 9.28
CA PRO A 10 -43.07 -14.07 7.97
C PRO A 10 -42.24 -15.37 8.01
N LYS A 11 -42.56 -16.33 7.13
CA LYS A 11 -41.76 -17.53 6.88
C LYS A 11 -40.37 -17.16 6.35
N ILE A 12 -39.33 -17.41 7.14
CA ILE A 12 -37.92 -17.27 6.76
C ILE A 12 -37.45 -18.61 6.19
N ASN A 13 -37.24 -18.68 4.87
CA ASN A 13 -36.67 -19.86 4.20
C ASN A 13 -35.14 -19.79 4.22
N ALA A 14 -34.48 -20.72 4.92
CA ALA A 14 -33.03 -20.89 4.88
C ALA A 14 -32.62 -21.77 3.67
N HIS A 15 -31.80 -21.23 2.76
CA HIS A 15 -31.24 -21.98 1.63
C HIS A 15 -29.76 -22.33 1.85
N PRO A 16 -29.30 -23.55 1.50
CA PRO A 16 -27.93 -23.99 1.78
C PRO A 16 -27.03 -23.84 0.55
N ARG A 17 -26.54 -22.63 0.21
CA ARG A 17 -25.39 -22.43 -0.71
C ARG A 17 -24.62 -21.15 -0.36
N ARG A 18 -23.39 -21.31 0.17
CA ARG A 18 -22.59 -20.24 0.82
C ARG A 18 -21.62 -19.38 -0.03
N PRO A 19 -21.36 -19.54 -1.35
CA PRO A 19 -20.45 -18.59 -2.03
C PRO A 19 -21.13 -17.43 -2.77
N SER A 20 -22.44 -17.46 -3.04
CA SER A 20 -23.16 -16.37 -3.74
C SER A 20 -23.89 -15.39 -2.79
N ALA A 21 -23.77 -15.59 -1.49
CA ALA A 21 -24.45 -14.79 -0.46
C ALA A 21 -23.97 -13.34 -0.42
N LEU A 22 -22.76 -13.00 -0.87
CA LEU A 22 -22.35 -11.59 -0.99
C LEU A 22 -22.95 -10.89 -2.23
N LYS A 23 -23.06 -11.60 -3.37
CA LYS A 23 -23.66 -11.04 -4.61
C LYS A 23 -25.16 -10.81 -4.48
N HIS A 24 -25.87 -11.67 -3.75
CA HIS A 24 -27.32 -11.57 -3.58
C HIS A 24 -27.76 -11.20 -2.16
N GLY A 25 -26.99 -11.45 -1.11
CA GLY A 25 -27.40 -11.18 0.28
C GLY A 25 -27.37 -9.69 0.65
N LEU A 26 -26.42 -8.91 0.12
CA LEU A 26 -26.39 -7.45 0.31
C LEU A 26 -27.54 -6.72 -0.43
N SER A 27 -28.13 -7.36 -1.45
CA SER A 27 -29.22 -6.81 -2.28
C SER A 27 -30.58 -7.50 -2.06
N ALA A 28 -30.62 -8.66 -1.41
CA ALA A 28 -31.85 -9.38 -1.13
C ALA A 28 -32.62 -8.70 -0.01
N ARG A 29 -33.72 -8.05 -0.37
CA ARG A 29 -34.69 -7.48 0.57
C ARG A 29 -35.27 -8.47 1.61
N ARG A 30 -35.00 -9.78 1.47
CA ARG A 30 -35.73 -10.86 2.16
C ARG A 30 -34.89 -11.69 3.14
N TYR A 31 -33.57 -11.53 3.19
CA TYR A 31 -32.75 -12.27 4.13
C TYR A 31 -32.21 -11.32 5.20
N VAL A 32 -32.59 -11.57 6.45
CA VAL A 32 -32.07 -10.91 7.63
C VAL A 32 -31.45 -12.03 8.47
N SER A 33 -30.16 -11.96 8.76
CA SER A 33 -29.54 -12.92 9.67
C SER A 33 -30.10 -12.73 11.09
N PRO A 34 -30.08 -13.76 11.96
CA PRO A 34 -30.50 -13.62 13.36
C PRO A 34 -29.81 -12.42 14.05
N ASP A 35 -28.50 -12.31 13.89
CA ASP A 35 -27.69 -11.20 14.43
C ASP A 35 -28.13 -9.83 13.88
N GLN A 36 -28.50 -9.78 12.59
CA GLN A 36 -29.00 -8.55 11.99
C GLN A 36 -30.40 -8.21 12.51
N ALA A 37 -31.25 -9.21 12.79
CA ALA A 37 -32.58 -8.99 13.36
C ALA A 37 -32.49 -8.42 14.78
N GLU A 38 -31.59 -8.95 15.62
CA GLU A 38 -31.30 -8.40 16.95
C GLU A 38 -30.80 -6.95 16.86
N ARG A 39 -29.88 -6.67 15.93
CA ARG A 39 -29.39 -5.29 15.71
C ARG A 39 -30.49 -4.35 15.23
N VAL A 40 -31.39 -4.80 14.37
CA VAL A 40 -32.54 -4.00 13.93
C VAL A 40 -33.45 -3.64 15.10
N ILE A 41 -33.65 -4.55 16.06
CA ILE A 41 -34.43 -4.30 17.28
C ILE A 41 -33.76 -3.20 18.11
N LEU A 42 -32.47 -3.35 18.41
CA LEU A 42 -31.71 -2.36 19.20
C LEU A 42 -31.74 -0.97 18.56
N ILE A 43 -31.41 -0.87 17.26
CA ILE A 43 -31.44 0.41 16.53
C ILE A 43 -32.85 0.98 16.50
N ARG A 44 -33.89 0.14 16.36
CA ARG A 44 -35.28 0.61 16.37
C ARG A 44 -35.66 1.19 17.73
N GLU A 45 -35.30 0.54 18.83
CA GLU A 45 -35.57 1.03 20.19
C GLU A 45 -34.88 2.38 20.45
N GLU A 46 -33.62 2.52 20.03
CA GLU A 46 -32.89 3.79 20.08
C GLU A 46 -33.56 4.88 19.24
N LEU A 47 -33.94 4.57 18.00
CA LEU A 47 -34.64 5.52 17.13
C LEU A 47 -36.02 5.92 17.69
N ILE A 48 -36.74 5.01 18.36
CA ILE A 48 -37.99 5.34 19.05
C ILE A 48 -37.72 6.30 20.20
N ALA A 49 -36.69 6.05 21.01
CA ALA A 49 -36.32 6.91 22.13
C ALA A 49 -35.91 8.33 21.67
N VAL A 50 -35.19 8.44 20.55
CA VAL A 50 -34.73 9.73 20.01
C VAL A 50 -35.83 10.46 19.22
N HIS A 51 -36.61 9.72 18.43
CA HIS A 51 -37.57 10.29 17.50
C HIS A 51 -39.01 10.34 18.00
N GLU A 52 -39.33 9.69 19.13
CA GLU A 52 -40.65 9.69 19.76
C GLU A 52 -41.79 9.70 18.72
N PRO A 53 -41.87 8.70 17.83
CA PRO A 53 -42.81 8.71 16.71
C PRO A 53 -44.24 8.67 17.24
N GLU A 54 -45.08 9.62 16.84
CA GLU A 54 -46.47 9.74 17.30
C GLU A 54 -47.47 9.26 16.24
N SER A 55 -47.06 9.25 14.97
CA SER A 55 -47.90 8.81 13.86
C SER A 55 -47.50 7.42 13.35
N PRO A 56 -48.46 6.65 12.80
CA PRO A 56 -48.15 5.36 12.17
C PRO A 56 -47.18 5.50 10.98
N GLU A 57 -47.19 6.66 10.29
CA GLU A 57 -46.24 6.93 9.20
C GLU A 57 -44.81 7.12 9.72
N GLU A 58 -44.61 7.87 10.80
CA GLU A 58 -43.30 8.01 11.45
C GLU A 58 -42.81 6.67 11.99
N MET A 59 -43.69 5.87 12.58
CA MET A 59 -43.32 4.56 13.09
C MET A 59 -42.86 3.61 11.96
N GLN A 60 -43.54 3.62 10.80
CA GLN A 60 -43.09 2.87 9.62
C GLN A 60 -41.75 3.37 9.06
N LEU A 61 -41.49 4.69 9.13
CA LEU A 61 -40.20 5.24 8.70
C LEU A 61 -39.07 4.85 9.64
N VAL A 62 -39.30 4.86 10.95
CA VAL A 62 -38.35 4.38 11.96
C VAL A 62 -38.02 2.90 11.75
N GLU A 63 -39.02 2.05 11.50
CA GLU A 63 -38.79 0.63 11.20
C GLU A 63 -37.97 0.43 9.92
N ARG A 64 -38.25 1.20 8.86
CA ARG A 64 -37.46 1.13 7.63
C ARG A 64 -36.04 1.66 7.82
N LEU A 65 -35.89 2.73 8.61
CA LEU A 65 -34.60 3.35 8.91
C LEU A 65 -33.73 2.38 9.73
N SER A 66 -34.28 1.71 10.75
CA SER A 66 -33.52 0.75 11.55
C SER A 66 -33.00 -0.43 10.70
N ILE A 67 -33.79 -0.91 9.73
CA ILE A 67 -33.35 -1.94 8.78
C ILE A 67 -32.20 -1.45 7.89
N GLU A 68 -32.29 -0.23 7.34
CA GLU A 68 -31.22 0.29 6.48
C GLU A 68 -29.96 0.64 7.28
N LEU A 69 -30.06 1.12 8.51
CA LEU A 69 -28.91 1.36 9.40
C LEU A 69 -28.23 0.04 9.82
N ALA A 70 -28.99 -1.00 10.14
CA ALA A 70 -28.41 -2.32 10.42
C ALA A 70 -27.64 -2.87 9.21
N ARG A 71 -28.19 -2.69 8.00
CA ARG A 71 -27.49 -3.05 6.75
C ARG A 71 -26.25 -2.21 6.49
N LEU A 72 -26.29 -0.92 6.83
CA LEU A 72 -25.14 -0.03 6.68
C LEU A 72 -23.99 -0.53 7.55
N TYR A 73 -24.28 -0.83 8.82
CA TYR A 73 -23.29 -1.38 9.74
C TYR A 73 -22.65 -2.67 9.20
N ASP A 74 -23.46 -3.61 8.69
CA ASP A 74 -22.91 -4.86 8.13
C ASP A 74 -22.05 -4.61 6.88
N ALA A 75 -22.45 -3.65 6.04
CA ALA A 75 -21.71 -3.28 4.84
C ALA A 75 -20.40 -2.57 5.17
N GLU A 76 -20.39 -1.68 6.17
CA GLU A 76 -19.19 -1.00 6.69
C GLU A 76 -18.24 -2.00 7.34
N ALA A 77 -18.74 -2.94 8.15
CA ALA A 77 -17.91 -4.00 8.73
C ALA A 77 -17.26 -4.88 7.64
N ALA A 78 -18.01 -5.22 6.59
CA ALA A 78 -17.48 -5.96 5.45
C ALA A 78 -16.45 -5.14 4.65
N TRP A 79 -16.67 -3.84 4.51
CA TRP A 79 -15.73 -2.91 3.87
C TRP A 79 -14.42 -2.80 4.66
N ASP A 80 -14.50 -2.61 5.97
CA ASP A 80 -13.34 -2.54 6.86
C ASP A 80 -12.54 -3.85 6.85
N GLN A 81 -13.22 -4.99 6.91
CA GLN A 81 -12.57 -6.29 6.80
C GLN A 81 -11.85 -6.42 5.45
N ARG A 82 -12.48 -5.95 4.36
CA ARG A 82 -11.87 -5.98 3.04
C ARG A 82 -10.64 -5.08 2.95
N LEU A 83 -10.71 -3.87 3.50
CA LEU A 83 -9.57 -2.94 3.56
C LEU A 83 -8.40 -3.55 4.33
N ARG A 84 -8.65 -4.20 5.47
CA ARG A 84 -7.60 -4.89 6.24
C ARG A 84 -6.93 -5.99 5.41
N MET A 85 -7.71 -6.82 4.72
CA MET A 85 -7.16 -7.86 3.83
C MET A 85 -6.33 -7.26 2.69
N GLN A 86 -6.78 -6.16 2.08
CA GLN A 86 -6.03 -5.48 1.02
C GLN A 86 -4.71 -4.90 1.52
N LYS A 87 -4.68 -4.35 2.74
CA LYS A 87 -3.43 -3.86 3.35
C LYS A 87 -2.43 -4.98 3.53
N VAL A 88 -2.83 -6.11 4.13
CA VAL A 88 -1.97 -7.28 4.30
C VAL A 88 -1.44 -7.77 2.95
N TYR A 89 -2.31 -7.91 1.96
CA TYR A 89 -1.90 -8.33 0.62
C TYR A 89 -0.94 -7.34 -0.06
N ALA A 90 -1.15 -6.04 0.13
CA ALA A 90 -0.23 -5.02 -0.39
C ALA A 90 1.15 -5.10 0.27
N GLU A 91 1.23 -5.40 1.58
CA GLU A 91 2.49 -5.68 2.28
C GLU A 91 3.21 -6.88 1.67
N GLU A 92 2.51 -7.99 1.49
CA GLU A 92 3.07 -9.21 0.91
C GLU A 92 3.61 -8.96 -0.52
N LEU A 93 2.85 -8.23 -1.34
CA LEU A 93 3.28 -7.86 -2.69
C LEU A 93 4.51 -6.95 -2.68
N PHE A 94 4.56 -5.98 -1.76
CA PHE A 94 5.72 -5.11 -1.58
C PHE A 94 6.96 -5.94 -1.21
N ASP A 95 6.85 -6.77 -0.17
CA ASP A 95 7.94 -7.60 0.34
C ASP A 95 8.46 -8.56 -0.74
N ARG A 96 7.55 -9.19 -1.49
CA ARG A 96 7.88 -10.06 -2.61
C ARG A 96 8.61 -9.29 -3.71
N SER A 97 8.10 -8.12 -4.12
CA SER A 97 8.75 -7.31 -5.15
C SER A 97 10.16 -6.87 -4.74
N ARG A 98 10.35 -6.51 -3.46
CA ARG A 98 11.68 -6.19 -2.92
C ARG A 98 12.62 -7.38 -2.93
N GLN A 99 12.12 -8.57 -2.60
CA GLN A 99 12.92 -9.80 -2.65
C GLN A 99 13.33 -10.15 -4.08
N GLU A 100 12.41 -10.09 -5.04
CA GLU A 100 12.69 -10.38 -6.45
C GLU A 100 13.73 -9.40 -7.01
N ARG A 101 13.60 -8.10 -6.71
CA ARG A 101 14.60 -7.09 -7.09
C ARG A 101 15.96 -7.36 -6.45
N PHE A 102 15.99 -7.69 -5.16
CA PHE A 102 17.25 -8.03 -4.47
C PHE A 102 17.96 -9.22 -5.12
N GLN A 103 17.23 -10.29 -5.49
CA GLN A 103 17.84 -11.44 -6.16
C GLN A 103 18.41 -11.06 -7.53
N ALA A 104 17.66 -10.29 -8.32
CA ALA A 104 18.15 -9.79 -9.61
C ALA A 104 19.41 -8.89 -9.45
N ASP A 105 19.41 -8.00 -8.45
CA ASP A 105 20.54 -7.13 -8.14
C ASP A 105 21.76 -7.94 -7.67
N LEU A 106 21.55 -9.00 -6.87
CA LEU A 106 22.62 -9.88 -6.38
C LEU A 106 23.25 -10.69 -7.52
N GLU A 107 22.44 -11.27 -8.41
CA GLU A 107 22.91 -11.96 -9.61
C GLU A 107 23.68 -11.02 -10.55
N PHE A 108 23.15 -9.80 -10.73
CA PHE A 108 23.80 -8.80 -11.56
C PHE A 108 25.12 -8.30 -10.95
N TRP A 109 25.16 -8.08 -9.63
CA TRP A 109 26.39 -7.73 -8.92
C TRP A 109 27.47 -8.82 -9.03
N ARG A 110 27.09 -10.09 -8.89
CA ARG A 110 28.02 -11.22 -9.04
C ARG A 110 28.58 -11.39 -10.45
N SER A 111 27.78 -11.06 -11.47
CA SER A 111 28.21 -11.13 -12.88
C SER A 111 28.98 -9.88 -13.33
N SER A 112 28.69 -8.70 -12.77
CA SER A 112 29.25 -7.41 -13.20
C SER A 112 29.53 -6.48 -12.00
N PRO A 113 30.48 -6.82 -11.12
CA PRO A 113 30.65 -6.12 -9.85
C PRO A 113 31.12 -4.67 -10.01
N SER A 114 31.93 -4.37 -11.03
CA SER A 114 32.42 -3.01 -11.29
C SER A 114 31.30 -2.02 -11.64
N ILE A 115 30.21 -2.49 -12.27
CA ILE A 115 29.06 -1.65 -12.62
C ILE A 115 28.18 -1.40 -11.40
N MET A 116 28.07 -2.40 -10.53
CA MET A 116 27.20 -2.39 -9.37
C MET A 116 27.87 -1.88 -8.10
N LEU A 117 29.16 -1.57 -8.12
CA LEU A 117 29.93 -1.12 -6.96
C LEU A 117 29.23 0.02 -6.21
N ASP A 118 28.79 1.03 -6.95
CA ASP A 118 28.15 2.21 -6.37
C ASP A 118 26.66 2.01 -6.11
N CYS A 119 26.05 0.91 -6.57
CA CYS A 119 24.61 0.71 -6.55
C CYS A 119 24.18 -0.37 -5.55
N PHE A 120 24.96 -1.43 -5.42
CA PHE A 120 24.70 -2.51 -4.48
C PHE A 120 24.97 -2.03 -3.04
N GLY A 121 24.03 -2.29 -2.13
CA GLY A 121 24.04 -1.73 -0.79
C GLY A 121 23.18 -0.47 -0.61
N LYS A 122 22.59 0.07 -1.69
CA LYS A 122 21.67 1.23 -1.61
C LYS A 122 20.22 0.85 -1.25
N THR A 123 19.94 -0.43 -1.05
CA THR A 123 18.62 -0.92 -0.62
C THR A 123 18.72 -1.57 0.75
N ALA A 124 17.62 -1.59 1.53
CA ALA A 124 17.62 -2.20 2.86
C ALA A 124 18.08 -3.66 2.83
N ARG A 125 17.62 -4.45 1.85
CA ARG A 125 18.03 -5.86 1.70
C ARG A 125 19.50 -6.02 1.32
N SER A 126 20.01 -5.23 0.37
CA SER A 126 21.42 -5.34 -0.06
C SER A 126 22.40 -4.86 1.01
N SER A 127 22.10 -3.77 1.73
CA SER A 127 22.92 -3.31 2.86
C SER A 127 22.91 -4.31 4.02
N THR A 128 21.76 -4.91 4.33
CA THR A 128 21.64 -5.98 5.34
C THR A 128 22.48 -7.20 4.93
N PHE A 129 22.38 -7.64 3.67
CA PHE A 129 23.22 -8.71 3.15
C PHE A 129 24.73 -8.42 3.32
N LEU A 130 25.17 -7.21 2.99
CA LEU A 130 26.58 -6.83 3.16
C LEU A 130 26.99 -6.79 4.63
N ARG A 131 26.15 -6.27 5.51
CA ARG A 131 26.39 -6.29 6.96
C ARG A 131 26.56 -7.72 7.47
N ASP A 132 25.62 -8.60 7.16
CA ASP A 132 25.61 -9.99 7.62
C ASP A 132 26.80 -10.78 7.03
N LEU A 133 27.22 -10.46 5.80
CA LEU A 133 28.43 -10.99 5.17
C LEU A 133 29.70 -10.60 5.96
N TRP A 134 29.83 -9.32 6.34
CA TRP A 134 30.97 -8.84 7.14
C TRP A 134 30.93 -9.34 8.59
N GLU A 135 29.75 -9.49 9.19
CA GLU A 135 29.58 -10.09 10.51
C GLU A 135 30.02 -11.56 10.52
N THR A 136 29.60 -12.33 9.51
CA THR A 136 30.03 -13.71 9.31
C THR A 136 31.55 -13.77 9.11
N ALA A 137 32.10 -12.88 8.29
CA ALA A 137 33.53 -12.82 8.05
C ALA A 137 34.33 -12.52 9.33
N LEU A 138 33.89 -11.55 10.12
CA LEU A 138 34.51 -11.23 11.41
C LEU A 138 34.47 -12.43 12.36
N SER A 139 33.32 -13.11 12.47
CA SER A 139 33.18 -14.32 13.28
C SER A 139 34.14 -15.42 12.83
N CYS A 140 34.22 -15.72 11.53
CA CYS A 140 35.17 -16.69 11.00
C CYS A 140 36.62 -16.29 11.33
N LEU A 141 36.97 -15.02 11.13
CA LEU A 141 38.29 -14.51 11.42
C LEU A 141 38.63 -14.54 12.90
N ASP A 142 37.71 -14.26 13.83
CA ASP A 142 38.00 -14.29 15.26
C ASP A 142 38.18 -15.72 15.77
N HIS A 143 37.42 -16.68 15.24
CA HIS A 143 37.50 -18.09 15.63
C HIS A 143 38.54 -18.90 14.84
N GLY A 144 39.17 -18.31 13.83
CA GLY A 144 40.13 -19.01 12.95
C GLY A 144 39.46 -20.06 12.06
N ILE A 145 38.17 -19.88 11.76
CA ILE A 145 37.39 -20.75 10.87
C ILE A 145 37.63 -20.29 9.44
N ALA A 146 37.79 -21.25 8.53
CA ALA A 146 37.92 -20.97 7.10
C ALA A 146 36.62 -20.41 6.53
N PHE A 147 36.74 -19.43 5.62
CA PHE A 147 35.58 -19.00 4.83
C PHE A 147 35.16 -20.12 3.88
N SER A 148 33.87 -20.16 3.53
CA SER A 148 33.48 -20.89 2.33
C SER A 148 33.99 -20.16 1.08
N TYR A 149 34.11 -20.88 -0.03
CA TYR A 149 34.54 -20.29 -1.30
C TYR A 149 33.60 -19.16 -1.76
N ASP A 150 32.28 -19.37 -1.66
CA ASP A 150 31.28 -18.37 -2.02
C ASP A 150 31.34 -17.14 -1.10
N GLN A 151 31.58 -17.33 0.20
CA GLN A 151 31.79 -16.21 1.13
C GLN A 151 33.03 -15.40 0.77
N ALA A 152 34.15 -16.07 0.44
CA ALA A 152 35.36 -15.39 0.01
C ALA A 152 35.12 -14.59 -1.28
N LYS A 153 34.38 -15.14 -2.26
CA LYS A 153 33.99 -14.41 -3.47
C LYS A 153 33.15 -13.18 -3.15
N ASP A 154 32.06 -13.36 -2.41
CA ASP A 154 31.15 -12.25 -2.08
C ASP A 154 31.88 -11.15 -1.28
N LEU A 155 32.83 -11.49 -0.40
CA LEU A 155 33.68 -10.52 0.31
C LEU A 155 34.59 -9.73 -0.65
N ILE A 156 35.21 -10.40 -1.62
CA ILE A 156 36.05 -9.73 -2.63
C ILE A 156 35.20 -8.77 -3.47
N LEU A 157 34.00 -9.20 -3.84
CA LEU A 157 33.04 -8.35 -4.56
C LEU A 157 32.58 -7.16 -3.70
N ALA A 158 32.38 -7.35 -2.40
CA ALA A 158 31.99 -6.28 -1.47
C ALA A 158 33.10 -5.25 -1.28
N LEU A 159 34.35 -5.64 -1.52
CA LEU A 159 35.51 -4.75 -1.58
C LEU A 159 35.69 -4.08 -2.95
N GLY A 160 34.82 -4.38 -3.91
CA GLY A 160 34.87 -3.83 -5.24
C GLY A 160 35.92 -4.39 -6.16
N SER A 161 36.53 -5.51 -5.79
CA SER A 161 37.49 -6.21 -6.62
C SER A 161 36.77 -7.29 -7.43
N ASP A 162 37.32 -7.60 -8.59
CA ASP A 162 36.99 -8.83 -9.29
C ASP A 162 37.56 -10.02 -8.49
N TRP A 163 36.85 -11.14 -8.45
CA TRP A 163 37.30 -12.35 -7.77
C TRP A 163 38.11 -13.26 -8.70
N ARG A 164 38.08 -13.03 -10.01
CA ARG A 164 38.81 -13.84 -10.98
C ARG A 164 40.31 -13.69 -10.79
N VAL A 165 41.04 -14.80 -10.86
CA VAL A 165 42.50 -14.85 -10.64
C VAL A 165 43.26 -13.77 -11.42
N ASP A 166 42.86 -13.50 -12.67
CA ASP A 166 43.59 -12.55 -13.52
C ASP A 166 43.29 -11.07 -13.24
N TRP A 167 42.17 -10.81 -12.59
CA TRP A 167 41.57 -9.48 -12.43
C TRP A 167 41.50 -9.02 -10.97
N ILE A 168 41.84 -9.92 -10.03
CA ILE A 168 41.86 -9.60 -8.61
C ILE A 168 42.85 -8.47 -8.34
N VAL A 169 42.34 -7.38 -7.76
CA VAL A 169 43.14 -6.19 -7.44
C VAL A 169 44.06 -6.52 -6.25
N PRO A 170 45.35 -6.11 -6.30
CA PRO A 170 46.36 -6.56 -5.34
C PRO A 170 46.13 -6.20 -3.86
N ASP A 171 45.16 -5.34 -3.53
CA ASP A 171 45.02 -4.81 -2.17
C ASP A 171 44.20 -5.73 -1.26
N HIS A 172 42.88 -5.54 -1.19
CA HIS A 172 42.04 -6.25 -0.21
C HIS A 172 41.46 -7.57 -0.75
N GLY A 173 41.13 -7.62 -2.04
CA GLY A 173 40.58 -8.84 -2.65
C GLY A 173 41.57 -10.00 -2.57
N ARG A 174 42.83 -9.72 -2.87
CA ARG A 174 43.93 -10.68 -2.74
C ARG A 174 44.07 -11.20 -1.31
N LEU A 175 44.03 -10.32 -0.30
CA LEU A 175 44.14 -10.71 1.11
C LEU A 175 43.04 -11.70 1.52
N VAL A 176 41.78 -11.46 1.10
CA VAL A 176 40.66 -12.36 1.38
C VAL A 176 40.90 -13.74 0.76
N MET A 177 41.31 -13.79 -0.51
CA MET A 177 41.53 -15.07 -1.18
C MET A 177 42.74 -15.84 -0.63
N CYS A 178 43.83 -15.14 -0.30
CA CYS A 178 44.98 -15.74 0.39
C CYS A 178 44.57 -16.32 1.75
N GLN A 179 43.77 -15.60 2.53
CA GLN A 179 43.27 -16.09 3.82
C GLN A 179 42.39 -17.33 3.62
N PHE A 180 41.48 -17.32 2.64
CA PHE A 180 40.67 -18.48 2.29
C PHE A 180 41.55 -19.71 1.98
N LEU A 181 42.50 -19.58 1.06
CA LEU A 181 43.40 -20.68 0.66
C LEU A 181 44.27 -21.17 1.82
N ALA A 182 44.79 -20.26 2.66
CA ALA A 182 45.62 -20.62 3.80
C ALA A 182 44.83 -21.33 4.93
N SER A 183 43.54 -21.03 5.05
CA SER A 183 42.65 -21.65 6.03
C SER A 183 41.98 -22.94 5.54
N ALA A 184 42.03 -23.23 4.24
CA ALA A 184 41.44 -24.42 3.66
C ALA A 184 42.15 -25.69 4.15
N SER A 185 41.38 -26.75 4.44
CA SER A 185 41.94 -28.05 4.80
C SER A 185 42.72 -28.70 3.66
N ASP A 186 42.33 -28.39 2.41
CA ASP A 186 43.03 -28.79 1.19
C ASP A 186 43.21 -27.57 0.25
N PRO A 187 44.34 -26.86 0.38
CA PRO A 187 44.62 -25.66 -0.40
C PRO A 187 44.72 -25.90 -1.91
N GLU A 188 45.18 -27.08 -2.35
CA GLU A 188 45.33 -27.38 -3.78
C GLU A 188 43.96 -27.59 -4.44
N THR A 189 43.03 -28.28 -3.77
CA THR A 189 41.66 -28.41 -4.25
C THR A 189 40.95 -27.04 -4.26
N ALA A 190 41.11 -26.24 -3.21
CA ALA A 190 40.53 -24.89 -3.15
C ALA A 190 41.06 -23.97 -4.28
N LEU A 191 42.37 -24.04 -4.56
CA LEU A 191 43.02 -23.33 -5.65
C LEU A 191 42.52 -23.82 -7.02
N ALA A 192 42.38 -25.13 -7.20
CA ALA A 192 41.84 -25.71 -8.42
C ALA A 192 40.40 -25.24 -8.68
N THR A 193 39.54 -25.21 -7.65
CA THR A 193 38.17 -24.67 -7.73
C THR A 193 38.17 -23.20 -8.13
N TRP A 194 38.98 -22.37 -7.47
CA TRP A 194 39.06 -20.94 -7.78
C TRP A 194 39.51 -20.69 -9.23
N VAL A 195 40.54 -21.40 -9.69
CA VAL A 195 41.03 -21.30 -11.07
C VAL A 195 39.98 -21.79 -12.08
N ALA A 196 39.28 -22.89 -11.78
CA ALA A 196 38.26 -23.43 -12.67
C ALA A 196 37.08 -22.46 -12.84
N ASP A 197 36.61 -21.89 -11.73
CA ASP A 197 35.48 -20.96 -11.71
C ASP A 197 35.86 -19.60 -12.33
N SER A 198 37.09 -19.11 -12.09
CA SER A 198 37.59 -17.83 -12.63
C SER A 198 37.57 -17.74 -14.16
N ARG A 199 37.50 -18.89 -14.85
CA ARG A 199 37.42 -18.96 -16.31
C ARG A 199 36.05 -18.59 -16.86
N GLY A 200 35.05 -18.43 -16.00
CA GLY A 200 33.70 -18.07 -16.41
C GLY A 200 33.04 -19.13 -17.30
N ASP A 201 31.87 -18.80 -17.82
CA ASP A 201 31.06 -19.71 -18.61
C ASP A 201 31.83 -20.17 -19.86
N LYS A 202 32.01 -21.49 -19.99
CA LYS A 202 32.79 -22.15 -21.06
C LYS A 202 32.47 -21.64 -22.47
N ALA A 203 31.27 -21.13 -22.70
CA ALA A 203 30.83 -20.55 -23.97
C ALA A 203 31.65 -19.32 -24.42
N SER A 204 32.10 -18.50 -23.47
CA SER A 204 32.88 -17.28 -23.77
C SER A 204 34.37 -17.57 -24.06
N LEU A 205 34.91 -18.63 -23.48
CA LEU A 205 36.25 -19.15 -23.79
C LEU A 205 36.28 -20.06 -25.03
N ALA A 206 35.24 -20.87 -25.26
CA ALA A 206 35.13 -21.74 -26.44
C ALA A 206 35.05 -20.93 -27.76
N ALA A 207 34.54 -19.69 -27.72
CA ALA A 207 34.55 -18.79 -28.88
C ALA A 207 35.95 -18.23 -29.20
N LEU A 208 36.90 -18.28 -28.26
CA LEU A 208 38.27 -17.75 -28.40
C LEU A 208 39.34 -18.85 -28.45
N ALA A 209 39.04 -20.06 -27.99
CA ALA A 209 39.93 -21.21 -27.97
C ALA A 209 39.46 -22.26 -28.99
N SER A 210 39.89 -22.13 -30.24
CA SER A 210 39.80 -23.22 -31.22
C SER A 210 40.82 -24.34 -30.97
N ASP A 211 41.71 -24.17 -29.98
CA ASP A 211 42.82 -25.08 -29.68
C ASP A 211 42.83 -25.46 -28.19
N ALA A 212 42.69 -26.76 -27.90
CA ALA A 212 42.79 -27.32 -26.55
C ALA A 212 44.14 -27.00 -25.86
N SER A 213 45.23 -26.81 -26.63
CA SER A 213 46.54 -26.42 -26.08
C SER A 213 46.55 -25.00 -25.50
N ARG A 214 45.73 -24.10 -26.05
CA ARG A 214 45.62 -22.72 -25.59
C ARG A 214 44.85 -22.63 -24.27
N GLU A 215 43.82 -23.47 -24.11
CA GLU A 215 43.07 -23.58 -22.86
C GLU A 215 43.94 -24.14 -21.73
N GLU A 216 44.77 -25.15 -22.00
CA GLU A 216 45.73 -25.68 -21.02
C GLU A 216 46.83 -24.67 -20.66
N THR A 217 47.26 -23.85 -21.61
CA THR A 217 48.24 -22.78 -21.35
C THR A 217 47.65 -21.70 -20.44
N VAL A 218 46.43 -21.23 -20.72
CA VAL A 218 45.71 -20.26 -19.86
C VAL A 218 45.47 -20.88 -18.47
N ALA A 219 45.13 -22.16 -18.41
CA ALA A 219 44.97 -22.90 -17.17
C ALA A 219 46.23 -22.96 -16.31
N SER A 220 47.37 -23.15 -16.95
CA SER A 220 48.69 -23.21 -16.32
C SER A 220 49.10 -21.82 -15.81
N LEU A 221 48.88 -20.77 -16.61
CA LEU A 221 49.16 -19.39 -16.22
C LEU A 221 48.31 -18.93 -15.02
N ALA A 222 47.01 -19.20 -15.03
CA ALA A 222 46.13 -18.88 -13.90
C ALA A 222 46.54 -19.64 -12.62
N ARG A 223 46.88 -20.94 -12.72
CA ARG A 223 47.43 -21.70 -11.59
C ARG A 223 48.75 -21.12 -11.08
N GLY A 224 49.66 -20.77 -11.97
CA GLY A 224 50.93 -20.14 -11.62
C GLY A 224 50.72 -18.82 -10.88
N ARG A 225 49.77 -17.99 -11.34
CA ARG A 225 49.42 -16.72 -10.69
C ARG A 225 48.75 -16.92 -9.33
N ALA A 226 47.83 -17.87 -9.20
CA ALA A 226 47.20 -18.21 -7.92
C ALA A 226 48.23 -18.70 -6.89
N ARG A 227 49.18 -19.56 -7.32
CA ARG A 227 50.29 -20.02 -6.46
C ARG A 227 51.24 -18.89 -6.10
N TRP A 228 51.52 -17.98 -7.03
CA TRP A 228 52.31 -16.79 -6.74
C TRP A 228 51.63 -15.90 -5.69
N PHE A 229 50.31 -15.70 -5.78
CA PHE A 229 49.57 -14.95 -4.76
C PHE A 229 49.68 -15.57 -3.37
N LEU A 230 49.63 -16.91 -3.28
CA LEU A 230 49.79 -17.64 -2.02
C LEU A 230 51.21 -17.51 -1.47
N ALA A 231 52.23 -17.61 -2.33
CA ALA A 231 53.63 -17.50 -1.93
C ALA A 231 54.02 -16.08 -1.46
N ASP A 232 53.42 -15.06 -2.07
CA ASP A 232 53.64 -13.65 -1.74
C ASP A 232 52.56 -13.10 -0.78
N ALA A 233 51.72 -13.97 -0.20
CA ALA A 233 50.77 -13.58 0.83
C ALA A 233 51.53 -13.18 2.11
N PRO A 234 51.10 -12.13 2.83
CA PRO A 234 51.65 -11.84 4.15
C PRO A 234 51.45 -13.05 5.06
N ALA A 235 52.29 -13.15 6.12
CA ALA A 235 52.11 -14.18 7.13
C ALA A 235 50.64 -14.25 7.56
N VAL A 236 50.10 -15.47 7.69
CA VAL A 236 48.66 -15.69 7.91
C VAL A 236 48.15 -14.89 9.12
N SER A 237 48.97 -14.73 10.15
CA SER A 237 48.70 -13.87 11.31
C SER A 237 48.44 -12.42 10.91
N ASP A 238 49.31 -11.84 10.08
CA ASP A 238 49.29 -10.43 9.70
C ASP A 238 48.14 -10.15 8.72
N ALA A 239 47.90 -11.08 7.79
CA ALA A 239 46.75 -11.04 6.87
C ALA A 239 45.44 -11.04 7.66
N ARG A 240 45.31 -11.97 8.61
CA ARG A 240 44.14 -12.11 9.49
C ARG A 240 43.91 -10.85 10.32
N THR A 241 44.94 -10.30 10.96
CA THR A 241 44.81 -9.06 11.75
C THR A 241 44.33 -7.88 10.89
N LYS A 242 44.88 -7.72 9.67
CA LYS A 242 44.42 -6.68 8.73
C LYS A 242 42.96 -6.88 8.33
N LEU A 243 42.57 -8.13 8.02
CA LEU A 243 41.19 -8.45 7.66
C LEU A 243 40.21 -8.27 8.83
N ILE A 244 40.60 -8.55 10.07
CA ILE A 244 39.77 -8.29 11.26
C ILE A 244 39.54 -6.78 11.41
N SER A 245 40.59 -5.97 11.29
CA SER A 245 40.46 -4.51 11.35
C SER A 245 39.50 -3.99 10.27
N LEU A 246 39.67 -4.47 9.04
CA LEU A 246 38.81 -4.11 7.91
C LEU A 246 37.37 -4.56 8.13
N ALA A 247 37.15 -5.79 8.60
CA ALA A 247 35.82 -6.33 8.85
C ALA A 247 35.06 -5.52 9.91
N ARG A 248 35.75 -5.06 10.97
CA ARG A 248 35.15 -4.18 11.98
C ARG A 248 34.74 -2.83 11.40
N GLU A 249 35.62 -2.18 10.63
CA GLU A 249 35.32 -0.92 9.95
C GLU A 249 34.11 -1.06 9.01
N ARG A 250 34.09 -2.12 8.20
CA ARG A 250 33.00 -2.39 7.25
C ARG A 250 31.70 -2.73 7.96
N LEU A 251 31.75 -3.49 9.04
CA LEU A 251 30.57 -3.83 9.84
C LEU A 251 29.96 -2.58 10.48
N GLU A 252 30.78 -1.66 10.99
CA GLU A 252 30.28 -0.40 11.55
C GLU A 252 29.61 0.48 10.47
N TYR A 253 30.23 0.60 9.30
CA TYR A 253 29.65 1.33 8.17
C TYR A 253 28.32 0.72 7.72
N TRP A 254 28.31 -0.59 7.43
CA TRP A 254 27.12 -1.26 6.92
C TRP A 254 26.03 -1.43 7.98
N GLY A 255 26.37 -1.47 9.27
CA GLY A 255 25.41 -1.39 10.37
C GLY A 255 24.62 -0.10 10.32
N ARG A 256 25.31 1.05 10.28
CA ARG A 256 24.67 2.37 10.18
C ARG A 256 23.83 2.53 8.90
N GLU A 257 24.36 2.10 7.77
CA GLU A 257 23.66 2.24 6.50
C GLU A 257 22.45 1.30 6.39
N SER A 258 22.55 0.07 6.92
CA SER A 258 21.42 -0.87 7.01
C SER A 258 20.29 -0.29 7.87
N ASP A 259 20.60 0.24 9.06
CA ASP A 259 19.59 0.85 9.93
C ASP A 259 18.90 2.05 9.27
N ARG A 260 19.67 2.88 8.55
CA ARG A 260 19.14 4.03 7.79
C ARG A 260 18.20 3.57 6.68
N LEU A 261 18.60 2.60 5.87
CA LEU A 261 17.83 2.11 4.75
C LEU A 261 16.61 1.29 5.19
N GLN A 262 16.69 0.57 6.31
CA GLN A 262 15.54 -0.13 6.90
C GLN A 262 14.43 0.84 7.30
N LYS A 263 14.76 2.00 7.89
CA LYS A 263 13.77 3.04 8.19
C LYS A 263 13.08 3.53 6.91
N ILE A 264 13.85 3.81 5.85
CA ILE A 264 13.30 4.23 4.55
C ILE A 264 12.40 3.14 3.95
N ASP A 265 12.80 1.88 4.02
CA ASP A 265 12.02 0.75 3.48
C ASP A 265 10.72 0.54 4.26
N LEU A 266 10.74 0.72 5.59
CA LEU A 266 9.54 0.71 6.43
C LEU A 266 8.58 1.86 6.07
N ASP A 267 9.09 3.07 5.85
CA ASP A 267 8.29 4.22 5.41
C ASP A 267 7.72 4.02 3.99
N GLU A 268 8.48 3.38 3.10
CA GLU A 268 8.01 3.00 1.75
C GLU A 268 6.95 1.90 1.82
N ARG A 269 7.13 0.90 2.69
CA ARG A 269 6.13 -0.14 2.96
C ARG A 269 4.84 0.48 3.50
N ALA A 270 4.91 1.35 4.50
CA ALA A 270 3.75 2.05 5.04
C ALA A 270 3.01 2.87 3.97
N ARG A 271 3.74 3.60 3.12
CA ARG A 271 3.13 4.32 2.01
C ARG A 271 2.43 3.39 1.01
N ALA A 272 3.05 2.25 0.70
CA ALA A 272 2.50 1.25 -0.21
C ALA A 272 1.19 0.62 0.34
N THR A 273 1.08 0.45 1.66
CA THR A 273 -0.13 -0.09 2.31
C THR A 273 -1.23 0.95 2.46
N GLU A 274 -0.89 2.19 2.78
CA GLU A 274 -1.86 3.29 2.91
C GLU A 274 -2.55 3.61 1.58
N HIS A 275 -1.77 3.67 0.51
CA HIS A 275 -2.31 3.96 -0.83
C HIS A 275 -3.01 2.75 -1.43
N GLY A 276 -3.06 1.63 -0.70
CA GLY A 276 -3.64 0.36 -1.10
C GLY A 276 -3.17 0.03 -2.49
N MET A 277 -1.90 -0.39 -2.64
CA MET A 277 -1.30 -0.73 -3.94
C MET A 277 -2.39 -1.28 -4.84
N SER A 278 -2.75 -0.53 -5.89
CA SER A 278 -3.67 -1.01 -6.91
C SER A 278 -3.07 -2.33 -7.35
N SER A 279 -3.67 -3.43 -6.92
CA SER A 279 -2.90 -4.63 -6.61
C SER A 279 -2.41 -5.39 -7.85
N GLY A 280 -2.39 -4.70 -9.00
CA GLY A 280 -2.43 -5.24 -10.36
C GLY A 280 -3.71 -6.04 -10.62
N ASP A 281 -4.35 -6.53 -9.56
CA ASP A 281 -5.50 -7.41 -9.60
C ASP A 281 -6.79 -6.59 -9.76
N SER A 282 -7.17 -6.46 -11.02
CA SER A 282 -8.44 -5.88 -11.42
C SER A 282 -9.65 -6.55 -10.76
N SER A 283 -9.55 -7.83 -10.37
CA SER A 283 -10.63 -8.56 -9.69
C SER A 283 -10.85 -8.04 -8.28
N GLN A 284 -9.77 -7.91 -7.50
CA GLN A 284 -9.84 -7.39 -6.13
C GLN A 284 -10.34 -5.94 -6.09
N THR A 285 -9.82 -5.10 -6.98
CA THR A 285 -10.25 -3.70 -7.13
C THR A 285 -11.75 -3.62 -7.45
N ARG A 286 -12.25 -4.45 -8.38
CA ARG A 286 -13.67 -4.51 -8.73
C ARG A 286 -14.53 -4.95 -7.55
N GLU A 287 -14.08 -5.92 -6.77
CA GLU A 287 -14.80 -6.39 -5.59
C GLU A 287 -14.88 -5.31 -4.50
N SER A 288 -13.76 -4.64 -4.21
CA SER A 288 -13.75 -3.52 -3.26
C SER A 288 -14.64 -2.37 -3.71
N ASN A 289 -14.56 -1.97 -4.98
CA ASN A 289 -15.44 -0.92 -5.54
C ASN A 289 -16.93 -1.32 -5.47
N ARG A 290 -17.25 -2.61 -5.63
CA ARG A 290 -18.62 -3.09 -5.46
C ARG A 290 -19.10 -2.93 -4.02
N ILE A 291 -18.30 -3.34 -3.04
CA ILE A 291 -18.65 -3.22 -1.61
C ILE A 291 -18.84 -1.74 -1.25
N LEU A 292 -17.92 -0.86 -1.64
CA LEU A 292 -18.04 0.57 -1.45
C LEU A 292 -19.32 1.14 -2.12
N GLY A 293 -19.61 0.72 -3.34
CA GLY A 293 -20.85 1.09 -4.03
C GLY A 293 -22.11 0.63 -3.28
N TYR A 294 -22.09 -0.53 -2.63
CA TYR A 294 -23.18 -0.98 -1.77
C TYR A 294 -23.31 -0.12 -0.51
N VAL A 295 -22.19 0.20 0.17
CA VAL A 295 -22.17 1.08 1.35
C VAL A 295 -22.80 2.43 1.03
N LEU A 296 -22.31 3.12 -0.01
CA LEU A 296 -22.83 4.43 -0.43
C LEU A 296 -24.32 4.39 -0.80
N LYS A 297 -24.78 3.29 -1.42
CA LYS A 297 -26.20 3.12 -1.78
C LYS A 297 -27.09 2.86 -0.56
N ILE A 298 -26.60 2.17 0.46
CA ILE A 298 -27.35 1.96 1.71
C ILE A 298 -27.39 3.26 2.51
N GLN A 299 -26.25 3.94 2.64
CA GLN A 299 -26.14 5.24 3.30
C GLN A 299 -27.11 6.26 2.68
N GLY A 300 -27.10 6.44 1.36
CA GLY A 300 -28.02 7.36 0.70
C GLY A 300 -29.51 7.01 0.87
N ARG A 301 -29.85 5.73 1.13
CA ARG A 301 -31.22 5.32 1.50
C ARG A 301 -31.54 5.69 2.94
N ALA A 302 -30.62 5.43 3.88
CA ALA A 302 -30.75 5.82 5.28
C ALA A 302 -30.95 7.35 5.40
N ASP A 303 -30.08 8.14 4.77
CA ASP A 303 -30.15 9.61 4.77
C ASP A 303 -31.48 10.14 4.21
N LYS A 304 -32.05 9.45 3.21
CA LYS A 304 -33.33 9.84 2.62
C LYS A 304 -34.50 9.56 3.57
N LEU A 305 -34.46 8.42 4.27
CA LEU A 305 -35.46 8.05 5.27
C LEU A 305 -35.40 8.98 6.48
N GLU A 306 -34.20 9.27 6.96
CA GLU A 306 -33.97 10.19 8.07
C GLU A 306 -34.44 11.62 7.72
N ARG A 307 -34.07 12.15 6.55
CA ARG A 307 -34.56 13.46 6.09
C ARG A 307 -36.08 13.51 6.00
N ARG A 308 -36.73 12.43 5.54
CA ARG A 308 -38.19 12.35 5.48
C ARG A 308 -38.81 12.33 6.88
N LEU A 309 -38.22 11.60 7.82
CA LEU A 309 -38.65 11.57 9.22
C LEU A 309 -38.54 12.97 9.85
N LEU A 310 -37.43 13.66 9.64
CA LEU A 310 -37.23 15.04 10.10
C LEU A 310 -38.21 16.03 9.47
N ALA A 311 -38.55 15.86 8.18
CA ALA A 311 -39.51 16.72 7.49
C ALA A 311 -40.93 16.56 8.06
N LEU A 312 -41.37 15.33 8.35
CA LEU A 312 -42.66 15.08 8.99
C LEU A 312 -42.75 15.74 10.37
N ARG A 313 -41.67 15.65 11.17
CA ARG A 313 -41.58 16.33 12.47
C ARG A 313 -41.67 17.86 12.33
N LYS A 314 -40.99 18.46 11.34
CA LYS A 314 -41.08 19.91 11.09
C LYS A 314 -42.47 20.39 10.68
N MET A 315 -43.27 19.54 10.00
CA MET A 315 -44.64 19.88 9.61
C MET A 315 -45.67 19.71 10.74
N LYS A 316 -45.28 19.11 11.87
CA LYS A 316 -46.12 18.87 13.04
C LYS A 316 -46.74 20.14 13.66
N PRO A 317 -45.99 21.22 13.96
CA PRO A 317 -46.60 22.46 14.48
C PRO A 317 -47.61 23.07 13.51
N LEU A 318 -47.40 22.92 12.19
CA LEU A 318 -48.31 23.43 11.16
C LEU A 318 -49.61 22.62 11.04
N ARG A 319 -49.60 21.33 11.40
CA ARG A 319 -50.80 20.49 11.45
C ARG A 319 -51.61 20.72 12.72
N GLN A 320 -50.95 20.92 13.86
CA GLN A 320 -51.63 21.26 15.11
C GLN A 320 -52.37 22.60 15.00
N LEU A 321 -51.80 23.59 14.30
CA LEU A 321 -52.44 24.88 13.98
C LEU A 321 -53.57 24.80 12.93
N ARG A 322 -53.73 23.66 12.23
CA ARG A 322 -54.79 23.42 11.24
C ARG A 322 -55.78 22.35 11.69
N SER A 323 -55.90 22.14 13.00
CA SER A 323 -56.97 21.31 13.56
C SER A 323 -58.32 21.81 13.03
N PRO A 324 -59.13 20.98 12.34
CA PRO A 324 -60.43 21.38 11.83
C PRO A 324 -61.44 21.73 12.95
N PHE A 325 -61.09 21.48 14.22
CA PHE A 325 -61.90 21.87 15.37
C PHE A 325 -61.78 23.36 15.73
N ASP A 326 -60.70 24.05 15.36
CA ASP A 326 -60.59 25.51 15.59
C ASP A 326 -61.38 26.33 14.55
N ARG A 327 -61.92 25.67 13.50
CA ARG A 327 -62.80 26.31 12.51
C ARG A 327 -64.28 26.27 12.85
N ILE A 328 -64.68 25.56 13.92
CA ILE A 328 -66.10 25.43 14.28
C ILE A 328 -66.53 26.52 15.27
N GLU A 329 -65.63 27.13 16.04
CA GLU A 329 -66.01 28.15 17.03
C GLU A 329 -66.16 29.58 16.47
N ASN A 330 -65.64 29.88 15.27
CA ASN A 330 -65.73 31.23 14.68
C ASN A 330 -66.89 31.46 13.70
N LYS A 331 -67.88 30.57 13.62
CA LYS A 331 -69.10 30.80 12.81
C LYS A 331 -70.34 31.24 13.60
N PHE A 332 -70.26 31.35 14.93
CA PHE A 332 -71.40 31.76 15.77
C PHE A 332 -71.26 33.13 16.46
N ALA A 333 -70.17 33.86 16.23
CA ALA A 333 -69.99 35.20 16.80
C ALA A 333 -69.87 36.27 15.69
N CYS A 334 -70.97 36.59 15.01
CA CYS A 334 -71.13 37.93 14.42
C CYS A 334 -72.62 38.27 14.27
N GLY A 335 -73.27 38.44 15.41
CA GLY A 335 -74.49 39.22 15.56
C GLY A 335 -74.22 40.31 16.59
N SER A 336 -74.28 41.56 16.13
CA SER A 336 -74.55 42.75 16.95
C SER A 336 -73.41 43.29 17.84
N ARG A 337 -72.73 44.36 17.39
CA ARG A 337 -72.90 45.69 18.03
C ARG A 337 -72.12 46.82 17.35
N THR A 338 -72.79 47.95 17.37
CA THR A 338 -72.53 49.30 16.89
C THR A 338 -71.44 50.06 17.64
N HIS A 339 -70.70 50.88 16.89
CA HIS A 339 -70.26 52.26 17.16
C HIS A 339 -69.60 52.64 18.52
N MET A 340 -68.33 53.06 18.49
CA MET A 340 -67.89 54.48 18.64
C MET A 340 -66.35 54.60 18.81
N THR A 341 -65.73 55.27 17.82
CA THR A 341 -64.68 56.31 17.89
C THR A 341 -63.47 56.25 18.84
N ALA A 342 -62.31 56.31 18.18
CA ALA A 342 -61.18 57.27 18.33
C ALA A 342 -60.11 57.06 19.43
N GLY A 343 -58.83 57.03 18.98
CA GLY A 343 -57.65 57.33 19.80
C GLY A 343 -56.42 56.46 19.51
N LEU A 344 -55.60 56.84 18.52
CA LEU A 344 -54.16 56.52 18.37
C LEU A 344 -53.33 57.51 19.22
N PRO A 345 -51.99 57.38 19.35
CA PRO A 345 -51.08 56.22 19.24
C PRO A 345 -50.06 56.14 20.42
N ASP A 346 -49.18 55.13 20.33
CA ASP A 346 -47.72 55.18 20.56
C ASP A 346 -47.13 54.07 21.44
N ASP A 347 -46.26 53.29 20.76
CA ASP A 347 -44.93 52.84 21.16
C ASP A 347 -44.63 52.65 22.65
N THR A 348 -44.36 51.40 23.04
CA THR A 348 -43.01 50.99 23.49
C THR A 348 -42.96 49.51 23.83
N VAL A 349 -41.96 48.85 23.23
CA VAL A 349 -41.50 47.49 23.52
C VAL A 349 -40.68 47.52 24.83
N PRO A 350 -40.65 46.42 25.60
CA PRO A 350 -39.34 45.88 25.89
C PRO A 350 -39.23 44.38 25.62
N VAL A 351 -38.06 44.06 25.10
CA VAL A 351 -37.48 42.76 24.83
C VAL A 351 -37.09 42.12 26.16
N GLU A 352 -37.65 40.97 26.51
CA GLU A 352 -37.06 40.07 27.50
C GLU A 352 -36.26 38.99 26.77
N THR A 353 -34.96 39.02 27.02
CA THR A 353 -33.97 38.05 26.57
C THR A 353 -33.89 36.94 27.61
N CYS A 354 -34.31 35.72 27.25
CA CYS A 354 -33.99 34.54 28.04
C CYS A 354 -32.62 34.03 27.61
N GLU A 355 -31.65 34.16 28.52
CA GLU A 355 -30.30 33.59 28.41
C GLU A 355 -30.39 32.06 28.38
N ALA A 356 -29.90 31.47 27.29
CA ALA A 356 -29.67 30.04 27.18
C ALA A 356 -28.35 29.68 27.85
N GLY A 357 -28.42 28.88 28.92
CA GLY A 357 -27.26 28.29 29.58
C GLY A 357 -26.49 27.35 28.67
N ALA A 358 -25.25 27.72 28.35
CA ALA A 358 -24.29 26.85 27.69
C ALA A 358 -23.70 25.85 28.68
N TRP A 359 -23.77 24.56 28.34
CA TRP A 359 -23.01 23.49 28.99
C TRP A 359 -21.63 23.34 28.31
N PRO A 360 -20.56 23.03 29.08
CA PRO A 360 -19.20 23.09 28.58
C PRO A 360 -18.79 21.82 27.82
N LEU A 361 -18.18 22.02 26.65
CA LEU A 361 -17.42 21.01 25.93
C LEU A 361 -16.05 20.84 26.61
N SER A 362 -15.80 19.62 27.08
CA SER A 362 -14.54 19.12 27.59
C SER A 362 -13.47 19.10 26.47
N GLN A 363 -12.42 19.91 26.64
CA GLN A 363 -11.19 19.82 25.86
C GLN A 363 -10.30 18.68 26.39
N PRO A 364 -9.61 17.92 25.53
CA PRO A 364 -8.54 17.02 25.94
C PRO A 364 -7.22 17.80 26.20
N PRO A 365 -6.35 17.28 27.08
CA PRO A 365 -5.17 18.01 27.56
C PRO A 365 -4.05 18.11 26.52
N ALA A 366 -3.45 19.29 26.47
CA ALA A 366 -2.20 19.56 25.77
C ALA A 366 -1.03 18.89 26.50
N PHE A 367 -0.32 17.98 25.81
CA PHE A 367 1.02 17.57 26.21
C PHE A 367 2.03 18.55 25.63
N ALA A 368 2.68 19.28 26.54
CA ALA A 368 3.89 20.03 26.26
C ALA A 368 5.07 19.06 26.38
N ASP A 369 5.85 18.92 25.30
CA ASP A 369 7.22 18.47 25.41
C ASP A 369 8.12 19.39 24.57
N SER A 370 9.05 19.99 25.30
CA SER A 370 9.99 20.99 24.84
C SER A 370 11.30 20.29 24.52
N SER A 371 11.81 20.46 23.30
CA SER A 371 13.23 20.23 23.00
C SER A 371 13.69 21.20 21.90
N PRO A 372 14.94 21.70 21.99
CA PRO A 372 15.38 22.88 21.26
C PRO A 372 15.74 22.57 19.81
N ILE A 373 15.31 23.47 18.92
CA ILE A 373 15.65 23.48 17.50
C ILE A 373 17.05 24.06 17.33
N VAL A 374 17.94 23.28 16.72
CA VAL A 374 19.24 23.74 16.19
C VAL A 374 18.98 24.45 14.86
N GLU A 375 19.37 25.73 14.79
CA GLU A 375 19.28 26.55 13.59
C GLU A 375 20.32 26.11 12.54
N THR A 376 19.87 25.86 11.31
CA THR A 376 20.73 25.83 10.11
C THR A 376 20.12 26.71 9.02
N PRO A 377 20.94 27.36 8.18
CA PRO A 377 20.56 28.56 7.46
C PRO A 377 19.78 28.30 6.17
N CYS A 378 18.92 29.26 5.85
CA CYS A 378 18.07 29.32 4.67
C CYS A 378 18.83 29.44 3.34
N GLU A 379 18.33 28.71 2.32
CA GLU A 379 18.53 29.01 0.91
C GLU A 379 17.17 29.16 0.18
N PRO A 380 17.10 29.88 -0.96
CA PRO A 380 15.91 30.61 -1.36
C PRO A 380 14.89 29.80 -2.17
N LYS A 381 13.61 30.09 -1.92
CA LYS A 381 12.45 29.54 -2.62
C LYS A 381 12.30 30.15 -4.02
N THR A 382 12.42 29.33 -5.06
CA THR A 382 11.82 29.60 -6.38
C THR A 382 10.37 29.14 -6.38
N LYS A 383 9.43 30.08 -6.47
CA LYS A 383 8.02 29.82 -6.76
C LYS A 383 7.89 29.51 -8.26
N LEU A 384 7.37 28.34 -8.62
CA LEU A 384 6.82 28.10 -9.96
C LEU A 384 5.43 27.47 -9.85
N THR A 385 4.53 28.08 -10.60
CA THR A 385 3.10 27.81 -10.76
C THR A 385 2.85 26.47 -11.44
N GLN A 386 2.18 25.55 -10.75
CA GLN A 386 1.51 24.37 -11.33
C GLN A 386 0.13 24.25 -10.68
N LYS A 387 -0.84 24.98 -11.23
CA LYS A 387 -2.26 24.86 -10.84
C LYS A 387 -3.22 24.96 -12.02
N ALA A 388 -2.72 24.97 -13.25
CA ALA A 388 -3.54 25.10 -14.46
C ALA A 388 -3.68 23.79 -15.26
N ASP A 389 -2.76 22.83 -15.09
CA ASP A 389 -2.74 21.63 -15.97
C ASP A 389 -3.57 20.45 -15.43
N LEU A 390 -4.11 20.53 -14.20
CA LEU A 390 -4.87 19.43 -13.59
C LEU A 390 -6.39 19.50 -13.84
N GLU A 391 -6.90 20.65 -14.29
CA GLU A 391 -8.35 20.84 -14.54
C GLU A 391 -8.76 20.48 -15.97
N GLN A 392 -7.79 20.34 -16.90
CA GLN A 392 -8.07 20.02 -18.30
C GLN A 392 -8.24 18.51 -18.55
N ASP A 393 -7.54 17.66 -17.81
CA ASP A 393 -7.61 16.19 -17.97
C ASP A 393 -8.91 15.58 -17.42
N MET A 394 -9.63 16.26 -16.51
CA MET A 394 -10.92 15.77 -16.00
C MET A 394 -12.10 16.09 -16.93
N ALA A 395 -11.95 17.04 -17.86
CA ALA A 395 -13.02 17.41 -18.80
C ALA A 395 -13.07 16.48 -20.02
N GLU A 396 -11.94 15.91 -20.45
CA GLU A 396 -11.90 15.02 -21.63
C GLU A 396 -12.41 13.59 -21.33
N SER A 397 -12.33 13.13 -20.07
CA SER A 397 -12.81 11.79 -19.71
C SER A 397 -14.35 11.64 -19.64
N GLN A 398 -15.12 12.74 -19.70
CA GLN A 398 -16.59 12.68 -19.62
C GLN A 398 -17.30 12.64 -20.99
N ASN A 399 -16.57 12.81 -22.11
CA ASN A 399 -17.18 12.87 -23.44
C ASN A 399 -17.11 11.54 -24.24
N GLU A 400 -16.42 10.51 -23.76
CA GLU A 400 -16.28 9.21 -24.47
C GLU A 400 -17.28 8.13 -24.02
N SER A 401 -18.23 8.43 -23.12
CA SER A 401 -19.20 7.42 -22.61
C SER A 401 -20.56 7.44 -23.30
N ALA A 402 -20.72 8.17 -24.40
CA ALA A 402 -22.01 8.34 -25.08
C ALA A 402 -21.97 7.83 -26.53
N GLU A 403 -21.52 6.60 -26.75
CA GLU A 403 -21.83 5.84 -27.95
C GLU A 403 -21.48 4.37 -27.69
N LEU A 404 -22.50 3.52 -27.57
CA LEU A 404 -22.53 2.11 -28.01
C LEU A 404 -23.77 1.45 -27.37
N ASP A 405 -24.86 1.54 -28.11
CA ASP A 405 -26.09 0.76 -27.91
C ASP A 405 -26.18 -0.26 -29.07
N GLY A 406 -26.44 -1.52 -28.73
CA GLY A 406 -26.85 -2.58 -29.68
C GLY A 406 -25.76 -3.55 -30.19
N SER A 407 -25.74 -4.80 -29.69
CA SER A 407 -26.31 -5.96 -30.39
C SER A 407 -26.06 -7.28 -29.63
N ASP A 408 -27.05 -8.15 -29.68
CA ASP A 408 -27.05 -9.54 -29.19
C ASP A 408 -26.17 -10.49 -30.05
N ASP A 409 -25.91 -11.66 -29.47
CA ASP A 409 -25.49 -12.96 -30.03
C ASP A 409 -24.09 -13.13 -30.68
N ALA A 410 -23.21 -13.86 -29.98
CA ALA A 410 -22.71 -15.18 -30.40
C ALA A 410 -21.55 -15.66 -29.51
N LEU A 411 -21.74 -16.83 -28.89
CA LEU A 411 -20.68 -17.63 -28.28
C LEU A 411 -19.71 -18.12 -29.36
N VAL A 412 -18.49 -17.59 -29.38
CA VAL A 412 -17.35 -18.15 -30.13
C VAL A 412 -16.17 -18.32 -29.18
N THR A 413 -15.93 -19.56 -28.78
CA THR A 413 -14.69 -20.01 -28.16
C THR A 413 -13.58 -19.99 -29.21
N THR A 414 -12.56 -19.16 -29.02
CA THR A 414 -11.27 -19.33 -29.71
C THR A 414 -10.12 -19.21 -28.70
N ASP A 415 -9.38 -20.31 -28.58
CA ASP A 415 -8.06 -20.37 -27.97
C ASP A 415 -7.10 -19.36 -28.63
N ARG A 416 -6.45 -18.54 -27.82
CA ARG A 416 -5.33 -17.69 -28.24
C ARG A 416 -4.05 -18.17 -27.55
N PRO A 417 -2.98 -18.48 -28.30
CA PRO A 417 -1.70 -18.86 -27.70
C PRO A 417 -0.92 -17.62 -27.23
N ASP A 418 -0.17 -17.83 -26.14
CA ASP A 418 0.77 -16.88 -25.55
C ASP A 418 1.77 -16.33 -26.57
N ARG A 419 1.68 -15.02 -26.85
CA ARG A 419 2.72 -14.28 -27.57
C ARG A 419 3.67 -13.64 -26.57
N ARG A 420 4.87 -14.23 -26.43
CA ARG A 420 6.02 -13.54 -25.82
C ARG A 420 6.47 -12.38 -26.72
N PRO A 421 6.85 -11.22 -26.16
CA PRO A 421 7.29 -10.08 -26.96
C PRO A 421 8.65 -10.33 -27.61
N ASP A 422 8.75 -9.96 -28.89
CA ASP A 422 9.94 -10.06 -29.71
C ASP A 422 11.08 -9.15 -29.19
N PRO A 423 12.24 -9.70 -28.78
CA PRO A 423 13.36 -8.94 -28.21
C PRO A 423 13.93 -7.88 -29.18
N GLN A 424 13.72 -8.02 -30.50
CA GLN A 424 14.16 -7.02 -31.47
C GLN A 424 13.32 -5.72 -31.41
N ARG A 425 12.05 -5.81 -30.99
CA ARG A 425 11.18 -4.64 -30.78
C ARG A 425 11.58 -3.85 -29.53
N LEU A 426 12.02 -4.53 -28.46
CA LEU A 426 12.51 -3.89 -27.23
C LEU A 426 13.83 -3.13 -27.46
N ALA A 427 14.74 -3.70 -28.27
CA ALA A 427 16.00 -3.05 -28.64
C ALA A 427 15.80 -1.80 -29.52
N LYS A 428 14.78 -1.76 -30.38
CA LYS A 428 14.43 -0.56 -31.18
C LYS A 428 13.81 0.55 -30.33
N ALA A 429 12.96 0.20 -29.35
CA ALA A 429 12.35 1.17 -28.44
C ALA A 429 13.40 1.89 -27.56
N TRP A 430 14.44 1.16 -27.12
CA TRP A 430 15.56 1.73 -26.36
C TRP A 430 16.44 2.70 -27.17
N ARG A 431 16.69 2.42 -28.45
CA ARG A 431 17.50 3.30 -29.32
C ARG A 431 16.77 4.58 -29.73
N SER A 432 15.43 4.56 -29.78
CA SER A 432 14.62 5.75 -30.09
C SER A 432 14.68 6.81 -28.98
N LYS A 433 14.62 6.38 -27.70
CA LYS A 433 14.69 7.28 -26.54
C LYS A 433 16.03 8.02 -26.36
N ARG A 434 17.14 7.51 -26.90
CA ARG A 434 18.44 8.20 -26.86
C ARG A 434 18.60 9.33 -27.89
N LYS A 435 17.82 9.32 -28.97
CA LYS A 435 17.92 10.35 -30.02
C LYS A 435 17.09 11.60 -29.74
N SER A 436 16.10 11.55 -28.86
CA SER A 436 15.26 12.71 -28.52
C SER A 436 15.81 13.59 -27.39
N GLY A 437 16.87 13.17 -26.69
CA GLY A 437 17.41 13.89 -25.52
C GLY A 437 18.60 14.83 -25.79
N CYS A 438 19.01 15.06 -27.04
CA CYS A 438 20.28 15.76 -27.35
C CYS A 438 20.12 17.08 -28.14
N ARG A 439 19.02 17.81 -27.95
CA ARG A 439 18.87 19.17 -28.49
C ARG A 439 18.22 20.09 -27.47
N THR A 440 19.03 20.71 -26.62
CA THR A 440 18.87 22.08 -26.08
C THR A 440 19.86 22.32 -24.93
N ALA A 441 21.07 22.78 -25.25
CA ALA A 441 21.91 23.59 -24.34
C ALA A 441 23.15 24.05 -25.14
N GLY A 442 23.21 25.33 -25.49
CA GLY A 442 24.33 25.88 -26.25
C GLY A 442 24.13 27.33 -26.71
N ARG A 443 23.77 28.23 -25.80
CA ARG A 443 23.99 29.67 -25.90
C ARG A 443 24.17 30.26 -24.50
N ARG A 444 25.42 30.37 -24.07
CA ARG A 444 26.05 31.56 -23.48
C ARG A 444 27.53 31.26 -23.25
#